data_AF-A0A2V1BBQ2-F1
#
_entry.id   AF-A0A2V1BBQ2-F1
#
_cell.length_a   1.000
_cell.length_b   1.000
_cell.length_c   1.000
_cell.angle_alpha   90.00
_cell.angle_beta   90.00
_cell.angle_gamma   90.00
#
_symmetry.space_group_name_H-M   'P 1'
#
loop_
_entity.id
_entity.type
_entity.pdbx_description
1 polymer ?
#
loop_
_entity_poly.entity_id
_entity_poly.type
_entity_poly.pdbx_seq_one_letter_code
_entity_poly.pdbx_strand_id
1 'polypeptide(L)'
;MQQQLFGITQRSGPTKDSWEFHRPQITRLYRDEHLKLKEVMAIMKQEGFIATERMYKDRMKKWGVVKYIKEHEAIAILRIKSERDAVGKDTLIKKHNHTVEIERCVRHARRKG
;
A
#
# COMPACT_ATOMS: atom_id res chain seq x y z
N MET A 1 49.75 1.09 0.17
CA MET A 1 49.29 -0.26 -0.25
C MET A 1 48.17 -0.67 0.70
N GLN A 2 47.14 -1.29 0.13
CA GLN A 2 45.78 -1.52 0.68
C GLN A 2 45.80 -2.25 2.04
N GLN A 3 44.79 -2.12 2.91
CA GLN A 3 43.53 -2.85 2.74
C GLN A 3 42.41 -2.26 3.62
N GLN A 4 41.31 -1.89 2.95
CA GLN A 4 39.99 -1.77 3.55
C GLN A 4 39.44 -3.19 3.83
N LEU A 5 38.97 -3.44 5.05
CA LEU A 5 38.13 -4.59 5.38
C LEU A 5 36.78 -4.05 5.86
N PHE A 6 35.91 -3.72 4.92
CA PHE A 6 34.51 -3.41 5.22
C PHE A 6 33.70 -4.69 5.26
N GLY A 7 33.24 -5.04 6.46
CA GLY A 7 31.88 -5.50 6.69
C GLY A 7 31.55 -6.94 6.29
N ILE A 8 31.54 -7.80 7.31
CA ILE A 8 30.82 -9.07 7.37
C ILE A 8 29.44 -8.90 6.72
N THR A 9 29.16 -9.61 5.62
CA THR A 9 27.84 -9.67 5.00
C THR A 9 26.85 -10.33 5.96
N GLN A 10 26.17 -9.53 6.77
CA GLN A 10 25.02 -9.97 7.56
C GLN A 10 23.98 -10.55 6.59
N ARG A 11 23.82 -11.89 6.58
CA ARG A 11 22.73 -12.61 5.88
C ARG A 11 21.37 -12.41 6.57
N SER A 12 21.18 -11.27 7.19
CA SER A 12 20.03 -10.93 8.02
C SER A 12 19.15 -10.00 7.20
N GLY A 13 18.01 -10.50 6.72
CA GLY A 13 17.04 -9.65 6.04
C GLY A 13 16.47 -8.56 6.96
N PRO A 14 15.66 -7.61 6.43
CA PRO A 14 15.22 -6.46 7.23
C PRO A 14 14.46 -6.88 8.49
N THR A 15 14.75 -6.18 9.59
CA THR A 15 14.11 -6.40 10.90
C THR A 15 12.61 -6.09 10.84
N LYS A 16 11.84 -6.63 11.79
CA LYS A 16 10.40 -6.39 11.88
C LYS A 16 10.07 -4.89 11.91
N ASP A 17 10.86 -4.09 12.63
CA ASP A 17 10.61 -2.65 12.78
C ASP A 17 10.86 -1.90 11.47
N SER A 18 11.89 -2.28 10.71
CA SER A 18 12.13 -1.73 9.37
C SER A 18 10.97 -2.04 8.43
N TRP A 19 10.39 -3.25 8.51
CA TRP A 19 9.18 -3.59 7.74
C TRP A 19 7.96 -2.73 8.12
N GLU A 20 7.71 -2.51 9.40
CA GLU A 20 6.57 -1.69 9.83
C GLU A 20 6.78 -0.20 9.50
N PHE A 21 8.03 0.30 9.57
CA PHE A 21 8.36 1.66 9.13
C PHE A 21 8.06 1.87 7.64
N HIS A 22 8.44 0.92 6.78
CA HIS A 22 8.20 1.00 5.33
C HIS A 22 6.82 0.51 4.89
N ARG A 23 6.00 -0.05 5.81
CA ARG A 23 4.68 -0.60 5.48
C ARG A 23 3.76 0.38 4.75
N PRO A 24 3.61 1.65 5.17
CA PRO A 24 2.71 2.59 4.50
C PRO A 24 3.13 2.82 3.04
N GLN A 25 4.42 2.96 2.80
CA GLN A 25 4.98 3.18 1.47
C GLN A 25 4.84 1.94 0.57
N ILE A 26 5.22 0.75 1.06
CA ILE A 26 5.07 -0.50 0.30
C ILE A 26 3.58 -0.73 -0.04
N THR A 27 2.68 -0.44 0.89
CA THR A 27 1.24 -0.56 0.69
C THR A 27 0.75 0.42 -0.38
N ARG A 28 1.16 1.68 -0.32
CA ARG A 28 0.81 2.70 -1.31
C ARG A 28 1.30 2.33 -2.71
N LEU A 29 2.58 1.99 -2.85
CA LEU A 29 3.18 1.63 -4.14
C LEU A 29 2.47 0.43 -4.77
N TYR A 30 2.16 -0.60 -3.98
CA TYR A 30 1.55 -1.82 -4.48
C TYR A 30 0.04 -1.70 -4.75
N ARG A 31 -0.71 -1.11 -3.81
CA ARG A 31 -2.18 -1.06 -3.86
C ARG A 31 -2.71 0.19 -4.54
N ASP A 32 -2.18 1.36 -4.19
CA ASP A 32 -2.75 2.65 -4.59
C ASP A 32 -2.15 3.13 -5.92
N GLU A 33 -0.87 2.84 -6.17
CA GLU A 33 -0.16 3.15 -7.43
C GLU A 33 -0.10 1.96 -8.40
N HIS A 34 -0.68 0.81 -8.00
CA HIS A 34 -0.81 -0.41 -8.80
C HIS A 34 0.49 -0.98 -9.40
N LEU A 35 1.64 -0.64 -8.82
CA LEU A 35 2.94 -1.12 -9.29
C LEU A 35 3.08 -2.63 -9.13
N LYS A 36 3.85 -3.26 -10.02
CA LYS A 36 4.22 -4.67 -9.90
C LYS A 36 5.20 -4.82 -8.74
N LEU A 37 5.18 -6.00 -8.11
CA LEU A 37 6.06 -6.28 -6.97
C LEU A 37 7.55 -6.01 -7.27
N LYS A 38 8.01 -6.30 -8.49
CA LYS A 38 9.39 -6.01 -8.92
C LYS A 38 9.70 -4.51 -8.96
N GLU A 39 8.74 -3.67 -9.33
CA GLU A 39 8.90 -2.21 -9.36
C GLU A 39 8.92 -1.63 -7.95
N VAL A 40 8.03 -2.12 -7.07
CA VAL A 40 8.06 -1.80 -5.64
C VAL A 40 9.43 -2.14 -5.05
N MET A 41 9.95 -3.34 -5.31
CA MET A 41 11.28 -3.75 -4.85
C MET A 41 12.40 -2.87 -5.39
N ALA A 42 12.31 -2.40 -6.64
CA ALA A 42 13.31 -1.53 -7.24
C ALA A 42 13.33 -0.15 -6.54
N ILE A 43 12.16 0.44 -6.28
CA ILE A 43 12.03 1.72 -5.57
C ILE A 43 12.58 1.58 -4.14
N MET A 44 12.15 0.55 -3.42
CA MET A 44 12.60 0.31 -2.05
C MET A 44 14.12 0.04 -1.99
N LYS A 45 14.69 -0.60 -3.01
CA LYS A 45 16.15 -0.81 -3.12
C LYS A 45 16.90 0.51 -3.30
N GLN A 46 16.36 1.47 -4.04
CA GLN A 46 16.96 2.81 -4.19
C GLN A 46 17.01 3.56 -2.85
N GLU A 47 16.09 3.26 -1.93
CA GLU A 47 16.06 3.81 -0.57
C GLU A 47 16.86 2.98 0.44
N GLY A 48 17.63 1.98 -0.02
CA GLY A 48 18.47 1.14 0.83
C GLY A 48 17.74 -0.04 1.48
N PHE A 49 16.46 -0.26 1.16
CA PHE A 49 15.68 -1.37 1.70
C PHE A 49 15.76 -2.60 0.77
N ILE A 50 16.65 -3.54 1.14
CA ILE A 50 16.91 -4.76 0.36
C ILE A 50 16.23 -5.96 1.01
N ALA A 51 15.26 -6.55 0.30
CA ALA A 51 14.62 -7.80 0.71
C ALA A 51 14.29 -8.66 -0.51
N THR A 52 14.09 -9.97 -0.29
CA THR A 52 13.74 -10.90 -1.36
C THR A 52 12.25 -10.82 -1.70
N GLU A 53 11.89 -11.22 -2.92
CA GLU A 53 10.50 -11.24 -3.38
C GLU A 53 9.59 -12.07 -2.45
N ARG A 54 10.11 -13.20 -1.93
CA ARG A 54 9.40 -14.05 -0.96
C ARG A 54 9.06 -13.28 0.31
N MET A 55 10.01 -12.52 0.86
CA MET A 55 9.77 -11.73 2.08
C MET A 55 8.70 -10.68 1.87
N TYR A 56 8.70 -10.00 0.72
CA TYR A 56 7.64 -9.06 0.38
C TYR A 56 6.27 -9.73 0.28
N LYS A 57 6.17 -10.89 -0.40
CA LYS A 57 4.91 -11.64 -0.50
C LYS A 57 4.38 -12.04 0.88
N ASP A 58 5.27 -12.54 1.75
CA ASP A 58 4.90 -12.93 3.12
C ASP A 58 4.41 -11.72 3.93
N ARG A 59 5.04 -10.54 3.75
CA ARG A 59 4.64 -9.29 4.41
C ARG A 59 3.32 -8.74 3.87
N MET A 60 3.14 -8.72 2.55
CA MET A 60 1.88 -8.32 1.91
C MET A 60 0.72 -9.21 2.38
N LYS A 61 0.93 -10.53 2.45
CA LYS A 61 -0.04 -11.47 2.99
C LYS A 61 -0.35 -11.18 4.46
N LYS A 62 0.68 -10.97 5.29
CA LYS A 62 0.53 -10.65 6.72
C LYS A 62 -0.23 -9.34 6.95
N TRP A 63 -0.02 -8.34 6.11
CA TRP A 63 -0.69 -7.04 6.21
C TRP A 63 -2.08 -6.99 5.55
N GLY A 64 -2.50 -8.07 4.88
CA GLY A 64 -3.76 -8.09 4.13
C GLY A 64 -3.77 -7.10 2.96
N VAL A 65 -2.61 -6.78 2.39
CA VAL A 65 -2.51 -5.83 1.27
C VAL A 65 -2.82 -6.58 -0.02
N VAL A 66 -4.00 -6.33 -0.56
CA VAL A 66 -4.44 -6.85 -1.87
C VAL A 66 -4.28 -5.79 -2.94
N LYS A 67 -3.89 -6.19 -4.16
CA LYS A 67 -3.71 -5.26 -5.30
C LYS A 67 -5.04 -4.67 -5.79
N TYR A 68 -6.13 -5.44 -5.65
CA TYR A 68 -7.47 -5.06 -6.06
C TYR A 68 -8.44 -5.36 -4.93
N ILE A 69 -9.39 -4.45 -4.71
CA ILE A 69 -10.58 -4.74 -3.89
C ILE A 69 -11.40 -5.75 -4.70
N LYS A 70 -11.84 -6.84 -4.08
CA LYS A 70 -12.69 -7.82 -4.78
C LYS A 70 -14.03 -7.17 -5.13
N GLU A 71 -14.62 -7.57 -6.25
CA GLU A 71 -15.89 -6.99 -6.72
C GLU A 71 -16.99 -6.99 -5.64
N HIS A 72 -17.17 -8.10 -4.91
CA HIS A 72 -18.13 -8.18 -3.81
C HIS A 72 -17.81 -7.25 -2.63
N GLU A 73 -16.53 -7.01 -2.33
CA GLU A 73 -16.12 -6.05 -1.29
C GLU A 73 -16.38 -4.61 -1.76
N ALA A 74 -16.15 -4.32 -3.04
CA ALA A 74 -16.46 -3.02 -3.62
C ALA A 74 -17.98 -2.76 -3.61
N ILE A 75 -18.80 -3.76 -3.97
CA ILE A 75 -20.26 -3.69 -3.90
C ILE A 75 -20.73 -3.46 -2.45
N ALA A 76 -20.16 -4.19 -1.48
CA ALA A 76 -20.48 -3.99 -0.07
C ALA A 76 -20.11 -2.59 0.43
N ILE A 77 -18.94 -2.07 0.05
CA ILE A 77 -18.53 -0.70 0.38
C ILE A 77 -19.47 0.33 -0.25
N LEU A 78 -19.87 0.14 -1.51
CA LEU A 78 -20.82 1.01 -2.20
C LEU A 78 -22.21 0.99 -1.55
N ARG A 79 -22.68 -0.18 -1.13
CA ARG A 79 -23.95 -0.33 -0.41
C ARG A 79 -23.92 0.40 0.93
N ILE A 80 -22.88 0.17 1.73
CA ILE A 80 -22.68 0.84 3.02
C ILE A 80 -22.59 2.36 2.84
N LYS A 81 -21.94 2.82 1.77
CA LYS A 81 -21.89 4.25 1.43
C LYS A 81 -23.27 4.78 1.07
N SER A 82 -24.01 4.10 0.19
CA SER A 82 -25.36 4.49 -0.23
C SER A 82 -26.34 4.55 0.95
N GLU A 83 -26.27 3.60 1.88
CA GLU A 83 -27.11 3.57 3.09
C GLU A 83 -26.78 4.73 4.04
N ARG A 84 -25.54 5.22 4.08
CA ARG A 84 -25.12 6.34 4.94
C ARG A 84 -25.36 7.71 4.31
N ASP A 85 -25.18 7.81 3.00
CA ASP A 85 -25.52 9.01 2.22
C ASP A 85 -27.04 9.27 2.27
N ALA A 86 -27.87 8.22 2.26
CA ALA A 86 -29.32 8.31 2.45
C ALA A 86 -29.75 8.84 3.85
N VAL A 87 -28.85 8.78 4.84
CA VAL A 87 -29.08 9.26 6.22
C VAL A 87 -28.36 10.60 6.48
N GLY A 88 -27.77 11.22 5.45
CA GLY A 88 -27.14 12.54 5.54
C GLY A 88 -25.88 12.58 6.41
N LYS A 89 -25.25 11.43 6.66
CA LYS A 89 -24.00 11.36 7.43
C LYS A 89 -22.82 11.48 6.48
N ASP A 90 -22.12 12.61 6.53
CA ASP A 90 -20.85 12.83 5.85
C ASP A 90 -19.88 11.67 6.14
N THR A 91 -19.63 10.83 5.14
CA THR A 91 -18.85 9.61 5.31
C THR A 91 -17.36 9.90 5.16
N LEU A 92 -16.68 10.14 6.29
CA LEU A 92 -15.23 9.96 6.37
C LEU A 92 -14.90 8.48 6.21
N ILE A 93 -14.70 8.03 4.97
CA ILE A 93 -14.25 6.66 4.70
C ILE A 93 -12.76 6.57 5.02
N LYS A 94 -12.43 6.08 6.22
CA LYS A 94 -11.05 5.73 6.58
C LYS A 94 -10.69 4.39 5.98
N LYS A 95 -9.85 4.40 4.94
CA LYS A 95 -9.17 3.19 4.44
C LYS A 95 -7.68 3.29 4.76
N HIS A 96 -7.20 2.42 5.65
CA HIS A 96 -5.77 2.23 5.91
C HIS A 96 -4.99 3.52 6.26
N ASN A 97 -5.53 4.32 7.18
CA ASN A 97 -4.91 5.53 7.72
C ASN A 97 -4.69 6.71 6.75
N HIS A 98 -5.34 6.71 5.58
CA HIS A 98 -5.40 7.87 4.70
C HIS A 98 -6.84 8.35 4.51
N THR A 99 -7.06 9.64 4.71
CA THR A 99 -8.33 10.31 4.43
C THR A 99 -8.38 10.61 2.93
N VAL A 100 -9.34 10.02 2.22
CA VAL A 100 -9.60 10.36 0.81
C VAL A 100 -10.75 11.35 0.77
N GLU A 101 -10.48 12.53 0.24
CA GLU A 101 -11.43 13.64 0.17
C GLU A 101 -12.43 13.42 -0.98
N ILE A 102 -13.73 13.55 -0.65
CA ILE A 102 -14.86 13.19 -1.53
C ILE A 102 -14.92 14.05 -2.81
N GLU A 103 -14.38 15.28 -2.77
CA GLU A 103 -14.35 16.19 -3.93
C GLU A 103 -13.69 15.59 -5.17
N ARG A 104 -12.68 14.73 -5.00
CA ARG A 104 -11.96 14.11 -6.12
C ARG A 104 -12.83 13.10 -6.88
N CYS A 105 -13.79 12.46 -6.21
CA CYS A 105 -14.76 11.54 -6.82
C CYS A 105 -15.89 12.29 -7.53
N VAL A 106 -16.40 13.39 -6.95
CA VAL A 106 -17.46 14.21 -7.55
C VAL A 106 -17.00 14.83 -8.88
N ARG A 107 -15.73 15.21 -8.99
CA ARG A 107 -15.15 15.80 -10.21
C ARG A 107 -15.08 14.81 -11.39
N HIS A 108 -15.02 13.50 -11.14
CA HIS A 108 -14.99 12.48 -12.19
C HIS A 108 -16.40 12.13 -12.70
N ALA A 109 -17.41 12.14 -11.81
CA ALA A 109 -18.81 11.87 -12.16
C ALA A 109 -19.42 12.94 -13.09
N ARG A 110 -18.96 14.20 -13.00
CA ARG A 110 -19.47 15.31 -13.82
C ARG A 110 -18.96 15.36 -15.27
N ARG A 111 -18.05 14.46 -15.69
CA ARG A 111 -17.49 14.45 -17.06
C ARG A 111 -18.25 13.55 -18.06
N LYS A 112 -19.27 12.81 -17.60
CA LYS A 112 -20.16 12.00 -18.45
C LYS A 112 -21.63 12.41 -18.27
N GLY A 113 -21.88 13.72 -18.23
CA GLY A 113 -23.18 14.32 -18.50
C GLY A 113 -23.10 15.05 -19.83
#